data_AF-A0A2W6SD43-F1
#
_entry.id   AF-A0A2W6SD43-F1
#
_cell.length_a   1.000
_cell.length_b   1.000
_cell.length_c   1.000
_cell.angle_alpha   90.00
_cell.angle_beta   90.00
_cell.angle_gamma   90.00
#
_symmetry.space_group_name_H-M   'P 1'
#
loop_
_entity.id
_entity.type
_entity.pdbx_description
1 polymer ?
#
loop_
_entity_poly.entity_id
_entity_poly.type
_entity_poly.pdbx_seq_one_letter_code
_entity_poly.pdbx_strand_id
1 'polypeptide(L)'
;MTASFSLVMPDLRAVSDEDLESLLPQADGAWSRQTKALMLSLGAQKLNLNSNWAEVRRDWVCKACQRRKPEIARVSDNGVLLCQLEWHHDHLRDHAKKMVGSLVNTEDRTPEARDLRRGVDACKDLTMRFFTTLICNDCNTAEGKAKGRLGDLIPSYFSFSPREIMRFIQVKPNRMHGIDDETVRDVWNEVESDVADRLAFLDILAGRLKAGGHRIQGNPPQFWSPHVLTSIVPRLASQQGHDAESLYRIPGIVSERSVRHDGFGISPRLKRTGSRRPSLEDLAAFRTSQGVETPWRRVVPDWRCEVCRRDRSEALRLSGKGKWTGRLHRHMVFTAERDPQALFWRVGDESWMGAFRSYRVVYICQDCRQVVTDLRSIDASYSENALSVSDLRDLVTDIAPNRKHDVDLPAARARADENSEYLGLIDDYNRHRSQSISLTIELTTLTGEFRMGQEEALIELTPLAWAPRFSDDQLRERLDWLLLEGRRLRREDLERDADLLPMEPRA
;
A
#
# COMPACT_ATOMS: atom_id res chain seq x y z
N MET A 1 -8.26 -43.35 -12.77
CA MET A 1 -8.65 -43.25 -11.36
C MET A 1 -8.80 -41.77 -11.04
N THR A 2 -10.00 -41.29 -10.76
CA THR A 2 -10.23 -39.92 -10.29
C THR A 2 -10.04 -39.91 -8.78
N ALA A 3 -8.92 -39.37 -8.32
CA ALA A 3 -8.75 -39.06 -6.90
C ALA A 3 -9.54 -37.77 -6.62
N SER A 4 -10.57 -37.86 -5.78
CA SER A 4 -11.27 -36.70 -5.24
C SER A 4 -10.62 -36.32 -3.91
N PHE A 5 -10.29 -35.04 -3.74
CA PHE A 5 -9.88 -34.47 -2.46
C PHE A 5 -10.69 -33.21 -2.18
N SER A 6 -11.06 -33.00 -0.93
CA SER A 6 -11.76 -31.79 -0.47
C SER A 6 -10.82 -30.96 0.40
N LEU A 7 -10.79 -29.65 0.17
CA LEU A 7 -10.04 -28.69 0.97
C LEU A 7 -11.04 -27.81 1.73
N VAL A 8 -11.01 -27.87 3.05
CA VAL A 8 -11.79 -26.98 3.90
C VAL A 8 -10.89 -25.84 4.35
N MET A 9 -11.21 -24.62 3.93
CA MET A 9 -10.54 -23.42 4.42
C MET A 9 -11.38 -22.81 5.55
N PRO A 10 -10.88 -22.79 6.80
CA PRO A 10 -11.60 -22.12 7.88
C PRO A 10 -11.62 -20.60 7.66
N ASP A 11 -12.55 -19.91 8.32
CA ASP A 11 -12.51 -18.45 8.36
C ASP A 11 -11.27 -18.00 9.13
N LEU A 12 -10.25 -17.57 8.38
CA LEU A 12 -8.97 -17.13 8.93
C LEU A 12 -9.10 -15.91 9.84
N ARG A 13 -10.21 -15.16 9.80
CA ARG A 13 -10.46 -14.05 10.73
C ARG A 13 -10.85 -14.55 12.12
N ALA A 14 -11.58 -15.65 12.20
CA ALA A 14 -12.18 -16.16 13.43
C ALA A 14 -11.48 -17.40 14.01
N VAL A 15 -10.64 -18.08 13.22
CA VAL A 15 -9.95 -19.30 13.66
C VAL A 15 -9.02 -19.03 14.86
N SER A 16 -8.82 -20.01 15.73
CA SER A 16 -7.90 -19.86 16.88
C SER A 16 -6.47 -19.53 16.42
N ASP A 17 -5.66 -18.95 17.29
CA ASP A 17 -4.26 -18.70 16.98
C ASP A 17 -3.47 -20.00 16.77
N GLU A 18 -3.81 -21.06 17.52
CA GLU A 18 -3.22 -22.39 17.40
C GLU A 18 -3.50 -23.02 16.03
N ASP A 19 -4.75 -22.92 15.56
CA ASP A 19 -5.15 -23.43 14.25
C ASP A 19 -4.53 -22.62 13.12
N LEU A 20 -4.48 -21.29 13.26
CA LEU A 20 -3.79 -20.42 12.29
C LEU A 20 -2.31 -20.77 12.21
N GLU A 21 -1.68 -21.07 13.34
CA GLU A 21 -0.30 -21.54 13.41
C GLU A 21 -0.09 -22.91 12.75
N SER A 22 -1.05 -23.82 12.90
CA SER A 22 -1.03 -25.12 12.23
C SER A 22 -1.11 -24.99 10.71
N LEU A 23 -1.94 -24.05 10.21
CA LEU A 23 -2.07 -23.76 8.78
C LEU A 23 -0.83 -23.06 8.21
N LEU A 24 -0.17 -22.21 9.00
CA LEU A 24 0.97 -21.38 8.58
C LEU A 24 2.19 -21.61 9.49
N PRO A 25 2.75 -22.84 9.55
CA PRO A 25 3.77 -23.21 10.53
C PRO A 25 5.11 -22.48 10.33
N GLN A 26 5.28 -21.81 9.20
CA GLN A 26 6.49 -21.03 8.89
C GLN A 26 6.33 -19.53 9.18
N ALA A 27 5.11 -18.98 9.20
CA ALA A 27 4.88 -17.55 9.42
C ALA A 27 5.04 -17.18 10.90
N ASP A 28 5.45 -15.95 11.18
CA ASP A 28 5.75 -15.50 12.54
C ASP A 28 4.98 -14.25 12.94
N GLY A 29 3.65 -14.34 12.92
CA GLY A 29 2.77 -13.26 13.33
C GLY A 29 2.65 -13.10 14.85
N ALA A 30 1.86 -12.12 15.28
CA ALA A 30 1.49 -11.91 16.68
C ALA A 30 0.83 -13.13 17.33
N TRP A 31 0.14 -13.95 16.54
CA TRP A 31 -0.52 -15.18 16.97
C TRP A 31 0.46 -16.33 17.22
N SER A 32 1.69 -16.27 16.69
CA SER A 32 2.64 -17.38 16.73
C SER A 32 3.14 -17.68 18.15
N ARG A 33 3.41 -18.95 18.43
CA ARG A 33 4.04 -19.40 19.67
C ARG A 33 5.40 -18.74 19.91
N GLN A 34 6.20 -18.51 18.86
CA GLN A 34 7.50 -17.85 18.97
C GLN A 34 7.35 -16.40 19.45
N THR A 35 6.46 -15.62 18.84
CA THR A 35 6.20 -14.23 19.25
C THR A 35 5.68 -14.17 20.69
N LYS A 36 4.70 -15.02 21.04
CA LYS A 36 4.15 -15.12 22.40
C LYS A 36 5.23 -15.49 23.43
N ALA A 37 6.10 -16.45 23.11
CA ALA A 37 7.22 -16.84 23.97
C ALA A 37 8.27 -15.72 24.13
N LEU A 38 8.49 -14.89 23.10
CA LEU A 38 9.37 -13.73 23.18
C LEU A 38 8.80 -12.64 24.08
N MET A 39 7.48 -12.37 24.00
CA MET A 39 6.84 -11.42 24.90
C MET A 39 6.98 -11.85 26.36
N LEU A 40 6.74 -13.13 26.65
CA LEU A 40 6.89 -13.69 27.99
C LEU A 40 8.35 -13.65 28.48
N SER A 41 9.30 -14.17 27.69
CA SER A 41 10.70 -14.30 28.11
C SER A 41 11.41 -12.96 28.26
N LEU A 42 11.00 -11.93 27.52
CA LEU A 42 11.56 -10.58 27.60
C LEU A 42 10.73 -9.64 28.48
N GLY A 43 9.66 -10.12 29.11
CA GLY A 43 8.82 -9.34 30.03
C GLY A 43 8.07 -8.18 29.37
N ALA A 44 7.73 -8.29 28.08
CA ALA A 44 7.06 -7.25 27.34
C ALA A 44 5.53 -7.31 27.54
N GLN A 45 4.91 -6.16 27.73
CA GLN A 45 3.44 -6.05 27.88
C GLN A 45 2.74 -5.67 26.57
N LYS A 46 3.51 -5.21 25.58
CA LYS A 46 3.03 -4.64 24.31
C LYS A 46 3.88 -5.15 23.15
N LEU A 47 3.32 -5.18 21.95
CA LEU A 47 3.98 -5.66 20.74
C LEU A 47 3.95 -4.65 19.60
N ASN A 48 5.12 -4.39 19.01
CA ASN A 48 5.26 -3.78 17.70
C ASN A 48 5.86 -4.80 16.73
N LEU A 49 5.04 -5.38 15.87
CA LEU A 49 5.42 -6.38 14.88
C LEU A 49 4.94 -5.95 13.49
N ASN A 50 5.86 -5.77 12.53
CA ASN A 50 5.52 -5.32 11.18
C ASN A 50 5.36 -6.48 10.16
N SER A 51 4.73 -6.20 9.01
CA SER A 51 4.45 -7.24 8.00
C SER A 51 5.72 -7.95 7.53
N ASN A 52 6.83 -7.22 7.34
CA ASN A 52 8.11 -7.81 6.97
C ASN A 52 8.59 -8.87 7.98
N TRP A 53 8.30 -8.71 9.28
CA TRP A 53 8.56 -9.75 10.27
C TRP A 53 7.60 -10.91 10.12
N ALA A 54 6.29 -10.64 10.04
CA ALA A 54 5.24 -11.66 9.98
C ALA A 54 5.36 -12.59 8.77
N GLU A 55 5.65 -12.02 7.60
CA GLU A 55 5.57 -12.68 6.30
C GLU A 55 6.81 -13.51 5.97
N VAL A 56 7.93 -13.29 6.66
CA VAL A 56 9.12 -14.14 6.52
C VAL A 56 9.12 -15.27 7.53
N ARG A 57 9.83 -16.34 7.18
CA ARG A 57 9.91 -17.55 8.00
C ARG A 57 10.35 -17.27 9.44
N ARG A 58 9.89 -18.07 10.41
CA ARG A 58 10.31 -18.01 11.83
C ARG A 58 11.81 -18.15 12.03
N ASP A 59 12.45 -18.93 11.18
CA ASP A 59 13.89 -19.21 11.18
C ASP A 59 14.72 -18.19 10.37
N TRP A 60 14.11 -17.09 9.93
CA TRP A 60 14.79 -16.05 9.17
C TRP A 60 15.99 -15.47 9.93
N VAL A 61 17.06 -15.22 9.18
CA VAL A 61 18.35 -14.71 9.68
C VAL A 61 18.69 -13.41 8.96
N CYS A 62 19.10 -12.39 9.73
CA CYS A 62 19.50 -11.11 9.16
C CYS A 62 20.76 -11.24 8.31
N LYS A 63 20.71 -10.76 7.05
CA LYS A 63 21.85 -10.84 6.12
C LYS A 63 23.03 -9.95 6.51
N ALA A 64 22.83 -8.97 7.40
CA ALA A 64 23.89 -8.14 7.95
C ALA A 64 24.43 -8.71 9.27
N CYS A 65 23.66 -8.65 10.36
CA CYS A 65 24.16 -9.05 11.69
C CYS A 65 24.10 -10.56 12.01
N GLN A 66 23.55 -11.39 11.11
CA GLN A 66 23.40 -12.84 11.30
C GLN A 66 22.56 -13.28 12.51
N ARG A 67 21.92 -12.35 13.21
CA ARG A 67 20.96 -12.67 14.29
C ARG A 67 19.70 -13.31 13.72
N ARG A 68 19.18 -14.31 14.43
CA ARG A 68 17.85 -14.88 14.24
C ARG A 68 16.80 -13.98 14.88
N LYS A 69 15.54 -14.17 14.51
CA LYS A 69 14.40 -13.42 15.08
C LYS A 69 14.41 -13.35 16.63
N PRO A 70 14.58 -14.45 17.39
CA PRO A 70 14.65 -14.38 18.85
C PRO A 70 15.78 -13.50 19.41
N GLU A 71 16.88 -13.32 18.67
CA GLU A 71 18.02 -12.48 19.06
C GLU A 71 17.87 -11.03 18.58
N ILE A 72 16.99 -10.78 17.61
CA ILE A 72 16.65 -9.44 17.10
C ILE A 72 15.60 -8.79 17.99
N ALA A 73 14.59 -9.57 18.40
CA ALA A 73 13.48 -9.07 19.20
C ALA A 73 14.01 -8.39 20.47
N ARG A 74 13.54 -7.18 20.78
CA ARG A 74 14.03 -6.44 21.95
C ARG A 74 12.95 -5.56 22.56
N VAL A 75 13.01 -5.38 23.87
CA VAL A 75 12.09 -4.49 24.58
C VAL A 75 12.62 -3.06 24.50
N SER A 76 11.73 -2.12 24.16
CA SER A 76 12.00 -0.68 24.26
C SER A 76 11.86 -0.19 25.70
N ASP A 77 12.33 1.03 25.98
CA ASP A 77 12.21 1.63 27.32
C ASP A 77 10.76 1.75 27.82
N ASN A 78 9.78 1.73 26.91
CA ASN A 78 8.35 1.79 27.21
C ASN A 78 7.70 0.40 27.37
N GLY A 79 8.49 -0.68 27.51
CA GLY A 79 7.97 -2.04 27.71
C GLY A 79 7.36 -2.69 26.46
N VAL A 80 7.60 -2.12 25.27
CA VAL A 80 7.10 -2.66 23.99
C VAL A 80 8.16 -3.57 23.36
N LEU A 81 7.78 -4.81 23.03
CA LEU A 81 8.60 -5.73 22.24
C LEU A 81 8.63 -5.27 20.78
N LEU A 82 9.83 -5.04 20.25
CA LEU A 82 10.05 -4.64 18.86
C LEU A 82 10.44 -5.85 18.01
N CYS A 83 9.58 -6.21 17.06
CA CYS A 83 9.73 -7.28 16.09
C CYS A 83 9.62 -6.69 14.67
N GLN A 84 10.68 -6.01 14.21
CA GLN A 84 10.65 -5.22 12.98
C GLN A 84 11.79 -5.57 12.03
N LEU A 85 11.45 -5.83 10.78
CA LEU A 85 12.39 -6.00 9.67
C LEU A 85 12.18 -4.90 8.62
N GLU A 86 13.24 -4.48 7.95
CA GLU A 86 13.26 -3.37 7.00
C GLU A 86 13.85 -3.80 5.66
N TRP A 87 13.23 -3.37 4.56
CA TRP A 87 13.81 -3.51 3.23
C TRP A 87 14.89 -2.45 3.06
N HIS A 88 16.14 -2.88 3.07
CA HIS A 88 17.29 -2.01 2.87
C HIS A 88 17.67 -1.98 1.40
N HIS A 89 17.61 -0.81 0.79
CA HIS A 89 17.93 -0.61 -0.62
C HIS A 89 19.03 0.42 -0.80
N ASP A 90 19.71 0.34 -1.94
CA ASP A 90 20.72 1.30 -2.31
C ASP A 90 20.08 2.62 -2.76
N HIS A 91 20.40 3.71 -2.06
CA HIS A 91 19.89 5.05 -2.38
C HIS A 91 20.47 5.61 -3.69
N LEU A 92 21.53 5.01 -4.26
CA LEU A 92 21.98 5.32 -5.61
C LEU A 92 20.90 5.02 -6.66
N ARG A 93 20.08 3.98 -6.41
CA ARG A 93 18.91 3.69 -7.26
C ARG A 93 17.90 4.83 -7.25
N ASP A 94 17.66 5.42 -6.07
CA ASP A 94 16.75 6.56 -5.92
C ASP A 94 17.31 7.82 -6.57
N HIS A 95 18.63 8.00 -6.53
CA HIS A 95 19.31 9.06 -7.27
C HIS A 95 19.15 8.88 -8.79
N ALA A 96 19.43 7.68 -9.32
CA ALA A 96 19.21 7.35 -10.72
C ALA A 96 17.75 7.60 -11.12
N LYS A 97 16.78 7.15 -10.32
CA LYS A 97 15.35 7.38 -10.57
C LYS A 97 15.01 8.87 -10.68
N LYS A 98 15.62 9.75 -9.88
CA LYS A 98 15.41 11.20 -9.98
C LYS A 98 16.02 11.78 -11.25
N MET A 99 17.21 11.31 -11.63
CA MET A 99 17.93 11.83 -12.79
C MET A 99 17.26 11.47 -14.12
N VAL A 100 16.87 10.20 -14.31
CA VAL A 100 16.28 9.72 -15.59
C VAL A 100 14.75 9.63 -15.56
N GLY A 101 14.12 9.86 -14.41
CA GLY A 101 12.66 9.68 -14.25
C GLY A 101 11.82 10.62 -15.10
N SER A 102 12.30 11.84 -15.36
CA SER A 102 11.62 12.83 -16.22
C SER A 102 11.61 12.46 -17.70
N LEU A 103 12.46 11.51 -18.13
CA LEU A 103 12.48 11.05 -19.53
C LEU A 103 11.25 10.20 -19.88
N VAL A 104 10.52 9.70 -18.88
CA VAL A 104 9.42 8.75 -19.08
C VAL A 104 8.10 9.40 -18.74
N ASN A 105 7.23 9.54 -19.74
CA ASN A 105 5.82 9.84 -19.50
C ASN A 105 5.09 8.56 -19.05
N THR A 106 4.52 8.55 -17.85
CA THR A 106 3.77 7.40 -17.29
C THR A 106 2.43 7.13 -17.96
N GLU A 107 1.89 8.09 -18.71
CA GLU A 107 0.61 7.97 -19.40
C GLU A 107 0.79 7.51 -20.85
N ASP A 108 1.96 7.73 -21.42
CA ASP A 108 2.27 7.27 -22.77
C ASP A 108 2.35 5.73 -22.79
N ARG A 109 1.42 5.13 -23.56
CA ARG A 109 1.27 3.67 -23.74
C ARG A 109 1.86 3.17 -25.06
N THR A 110 2.51 4.03 -25.85
CA THR A 110 3.14 3.63 -27.11
C THR A 110 4.21 2.55 -26.87
N PRO A 111 4.46 1.65 -27.85
CA PRO A 111 5.58 0.71 -27.79
C PRO A 111 6.91 1.38 -27.43
N GLU A 112 7.20 2.52 -28.05
CA GLU A 112 8.45 3.28 -27.87
C GLU A 112 8.60 3.80 -26.44
N ALA A 113 7.53 4.33 -25.85
CA ALA A 113 7.53 4.77 -24.46
C ALA A 113 7.68 3.60 -23.47
N ARG A 114 7.13 2.43 -23.78
CA ARG A 114 7.35 1.20 -22.99
C ARG A 114 8.80 0.75 -23.08
N ASP A 115 9.39 0.74 -24.28
CA ASP A 115 10.77 0.31 -24.49
C ASP A 115 11.76 1.26 -23.80
N LEU A 116 11.48 2.57 -23.83
CA LEU A 116 12.25 3.58 -23.10
C LEU A 116 12.14 3.38 -21.58
N ARG A 117 10.93 3.11 -21.06
CA ARG A 117 10.74 2.82 -19.62
C ARG A 117 11.57 1.63 -19.17
N ARG A 118 11.60 0.55 -19.97
CA ARG A 118 12.44 -0.63 -19.68
C ARG A 118 13.92 -0.29 -19.69
N GLY A 119 14.38 0.52 -20.65
CA GLY A 119 15.76 1.04 -20.67
C GLY A 119 16.11 1.87 -19.43
N VAL A 120 15.19 2.75 -19.02
CA VAL A 120 15.30 3.56 -17.79
C VAL A 120 15.34 2.68 -16.54
N ASP A 121 14.54 1.62 -16.46
CA ASP A 121 14.56 0.69 -15.33
C ASP A 121 15.87 -0.11 -15.26
N ALA A 122 16.38 -0.59 -16.40
CA ALA A 122 17.69 -1.24 -16.47
C ALA A 122 18.83 -0.30 -16.04
N CYS A 123 18.78 0.98 -16.43
CA CYS A 123 19.75 1.99 -16.02
C CYS A 123 19.77 2.20 -14.49
N LYS A 124 18.60 2.24 -13.84
CA LYS A 124 18.52 2.35 -12.37
C LYS A 124 19.20 1.17 -11.69
N ASP A 125 18.98 -0.03 -12.22
CA ASP A 125 19.49 -1.25 -11.62
C ASP A 125 21.00 -1.42 -11.81
N LEU A 126 21.55 -0.99 -12.97
CA LEU A 126 23.00 -0.96 -13.22
C LEU A 126 23.76 0.01 -12.30
N THR A 127 23.09 1.03 -11.78
CA THR A 127 23.73 2.03 -10.89
C THR A 127 23.93 1.49 -9.46
N MET A 128 23.16 0.47 -9.06
CA MET A 128 23.18 -0.05 -7.68
C MET A 128 24.45 -0.84 -7.35
N ARG A 129 24.95 -0.65 -6.13
CA ARG A 129 26.04 -1.44 -5.52
C ARG A 129 25.53 -2.77 -4.95
N PHE A 130 24.28 -2.81 -4.52
CA PHE A 130 23.65 -4.01 -3.95
C PHE A 130 22.14 -4.03 -4.19
N PHE A 131 21.57 -5.23 -4.26
CA PHE A 131 20.11 -5.41 -4.37
C PHE A 131 19.40 -5.14 -3.05
N THR A 132 18.15 -4.67 -3.15
CA THR A 132 17.25 -4.54 -2.00
C THR A 132 17.23 -5.83 -1.19
N THR A 133 17.58 -5.73 0.08
CA THR A 133 17.78 -6.87 0.98
C THR A 133 17.05 -6.62 2.28
N LEU A 134 16.28 -7.60 2.75
CA LEU A 134 15.65 -7.52 4.06
C LEU A 134 16.71 -7.63 5.16
N ILE A 135 16.70 -6.69 6.11
CA ILE A 135 17.57 -6.67 7.30
C ILE A 135 16.75 -6.37 8.55
N CYS A 136 17.33 -6.55 9.74
CA CYS A 136 16.65 -6.16 10.97
C CYS A 136 16.66 -4.64 11.18
N ASN A 137 15.66 -4.12 11.89
CA ASN A 137 15.55 -2.68 12.18
C ASN A 137 16.80 -2.10 12.88
N ASP A 138 17.50 -2.90 13.69
CA ASP A 138 18.74 -2.45 14.33
C ASP A 138 19.88 -2.24 13.33
N CYS A 139 20.03 -3.11 12.32
CA CYS A 139 21.01 -2.92 11.25
C CYS A 139 20.68 -1.68 10.42
N ASN A 140 19.41 -1.49 10.08
CA ASN A 140 18.92 -0.31 9.38
C ASN A 140 19.20 0.99 10.18
N THR A 141 18.94 0.95 11.49
CA THR A 141 19.24 2.07 12.39
C THR A 141 20.76 2.33 12.50
N ALA A 142 21.57 1.28 12.54
CA ALA A 142 23.02 1.40 12.60
C ALA A 142 23.61 2.03 11.34
N GLU A 143 23.10 1.65 10.17
CA GLU A 143 23.44 2.26 8.88
C GLU A 143 23.18 3.77 8.88
N GLY A 144 21.97 4.18 9.27
CA GLY A 144 21.60 5.59 9.30
C GLY A 144 22.45 6.41 10.28
N LYS A 145 22.82 5.81 11.42
CA LYS A 145 23.75 6.42 12.37
C LYS A 145 25.16 6.53 11.79
N ALA A 146 25.69 5.48 11.16
CA ALA A 146 27.01 5.49 10.54
C ALA A 146 27.13 6.60 9.48
N LYS A 147 26.12 6.75 8.62
CA LYS A 147 26.02 7.88 7.68
C LYS A 147 26.03 9.23 8.38
N GLY A 148 25.27 9.36 9.46
CA GLY A 148 25.23 10.58 10.26
C GLY A 148 26.58 10.95 10.88
N ARG A 149 27.46 9.97 11.16
CA ARG A 149 28.81 10.21 11.69
C ARG A 149 29.81 10.65 10.63
N LEU A 150 29.60 10.26 9.37
CA LEU A 150 30.38 10.74 8.22
C LEU A 150 29.94 12.12 7.73
N GLY A 151 28.66 12.47 7.91
CA GLY A 151 28.15 13.80 7.59
C GLY A 151 28.33 14.14 6.10
N ASP A 152 28.94 15.28 5.83
CA ASP A 152 29.14 15.81 4.47
C ASP A 152 30.26 15.11 3.68
N LEU A 153 31.00 14.17 4.31
CA LEU A 153 32.01 13.36 3.61
C LEU A 153 31.39 12.39 2.59
N ILE A 154 30.11 12.06 2.75
CA ILE A 154 29.41 11.12 1.87
C ILE A 154 28.27 11.81 1.11
N PRO A 155 27.95 11.37 -0.11
CA PRO A 155 26.75 11.81 -0.79
C PRO A 155 25.49 11.42 0.00
N SER A 156 24.49 12.30 0.04
CA SER A 156 23.22 12.04 0.74
C SER A 156 22.47 10.78 0.26
N TYR A 157 22.76 10.34 -0.97
CA TYR A 157 22.19 9.16 -1.63
C TYR A 157 23.10 7.92 -1.55
N PHE A 158 24.17 7.95 -0.77
CA PHE A 158 24.97 6.76 -0.48
C PHE A 158 24.27 5.85 0.55
N SER A 159 24.43 4.55 0.44
CA SER A 159 24.03 3.57 1.46
C SER A 159 25.10 2.49 1.62
N PHE A 160 25.32 2.03 2.85
CA PHE A 160 26.20 0.88 3.10
C PHE A 160 25.49 -0.43 2.75
N SER A 161 26.15 -1.35 2.04
CA SER A 161 25.60 -2.68 1.76
C SER A 161 25.48 -3.53 3.04
N PRO A 162 24.65 -4.60 3.07
CA PRO A 162 24.58 -5.48 4.25
C PRO A 162 25.94 -6.06 4.68
N ARG A 163 26.83 -6.32 3.72
CA ARG A 163 28.20 -6.80 4.00
C ARG A 163 29.08 -5.71 4.62
N GLU A 164 28.90 -4.47 4.20
CA GLU A 164 29.59 -3.31 4.78
C GLU A 164 29.10 -3.02 6.19
N ILE A 165 27.77 -3.04 6.41
CA ILE A 165 27.16 -2.85 7.73
C ILE A 165 27.73 -3.84 8.74
N MET A 166 27.86 -5.11 8.35
CA MET A 166 28.40 -6.17 9.20
C MET A 166 29.81 -5.86 9.75
N ARG A 167 30.63 -5.11 9.01
CA ARG A 167 32.02 -4.82 9.39
C ARG A 167 32.12 -3.88 10.59
N PHE A 168 31.24 -2.89 10.66
CA PHE A 168 31.33 -1.84 11.70
C PHE A 168 30.33 -1.99 12.85
N ILE A 169 29.40 -2.94 12.78
CA ILE A 169 28.44 -3.16 13.87
C ILE A 169 28.99 -4.08 14.95
N GLN A 170 28.64 -3.76 16.19
CA GLN A 170 28.88 -4.63 17.34
C GLN A 170 27.58 -5.33 17.71
N VAL A 171 27.52 -6.65 17.46
CA VAL A 171 26.30 -7.45 17.58
C VAL A 171 26.16 -7.99 19.01
N LYS A 172 24.97 -7.79 19.61
CA LYS A 172 24.55 -8.42 20.87
C LYS A 172 23.09 -8.88 20.75
N PRO A 173 22.72 -10.05 21.31
CA PRO A 173 21.32 -10.48 21.36
C PRO A 173 20.45 -9.46 22.10
N ASN A 174 19.23 -9.25 21.59
CA ASN A 174 18.17 -8.44 22.19
C ASN A 174 18.57 -6.99 22.52
N ARG A 175 19.61 -6.47 21.86
CA ARG A 175 20.16 -5.12 22.05
C ARG A 175 20.40 -4.45 20.71
N MET A 176 20.36 -3.12 20.70
CA MET A 176 20.79 -2.34 19.54
C MET A 176 22.28 -2.54 19.27
N HIS A 177 22.67 -2.40 18.00
CA HIS A 177 24.08 -2.47 17.60
C HIS A 177 24.87 -1.27 18.11
N GLY A 178 26.07 -1.56 18.65
CA GLY A 178 27.15 -0.58 18.71
C GLY A 178 27.72 -0.33 17.32
N ILE A 179 28.44 0.77 17.13
CA ILE A 179 29.04 1.15 15.85
C ILE A 179 30.48 1.57 16.11
N ASP A 180 31.41 0.94 15.38
CA ASP A 180 32.83 1.27 15.32
C ASP A 180 33.08 2.39 14.30
N ASP A 181 33.52 3.55 14.80
CA ASP A 181 33.73 4.76 14.00
C ASP A 181 34.92 4.74 13.07
N GLU A 182 35.97 4.00 13.44
CA GLU A 182 37.16 3.88 12.60
C GLU A 182 36.82 2.99 11.42
N THR A 183 36.22 1.83 11.69
CA THR A 183 35.78 0.90 10.64
C THR A 183 34.74 1.53 9.70
N VAL A 184 33.83 2.39 10.18
CA VAL A 184 32.89 3.11 9.27
C VAL A 184 33.65 3.96 8.24
N ARG A 185 34.71 4.67 8.66
CA ARG A 185 35.51 5.50 7.76
C ARG A 185 36.31 4.66 6.78
N ASP A 186 36.93 3.58 7.25
CA ASP A 186 37.70 2.67 6.40
C ASP A 186 36.82 2.06 5.32
N VAL A 187 35.61 1.60 5.68
CA VAL A 187 34.64 1.07 4.73
C VAL A 187 34.24 2.12 3.69
N TRP A 188 34.02 3.38 4.08
CA TRP A 188 33.73 4.45 3.13
C TRP A 188 34.89 4.68 2.15
N ASN A 189 36.11 4.83 2.68
CA ASN A 189 37.30 5.09 1.87
C ASN A 189 37.53 3.98 0.82
N GLU A 190 37.22 2.73 1.15
CA GLU A 190 37.32 1.59 0.23
C GLU A 190 36.32 1.65 -0.94
N VAL A 191 35.15 2.25 -0.74
CA VAL A 191 34.04 2.20 -1.72
C VAL A 191 33.79 3.55 -2.41
N GLU A 192 34.45 4.61 -1.97
CA GLU A 192 34.29 5.96 -2.50
C GLU A 192 34.50 6.01 -4.02
N SER A 193 35.55 5.36 -4.53
CA SER A 193 35.85 5.32 -5.97
C SER A 193 34.78 4.58 -6.78
N ASP A 194 34.31 3.42 -6.30
CA ASP A 194 33.20 2.67 -6.93
C ASP A 194 31.91 3.50 -6.97
N VAL A 195 31.62 4.26 -5.91
CA VAL A 195 30.46 5.18 -5.88
C VAL A 195 30.63 6.28 -6.92
N ALA A 196 31.81 6.91 -7.00
CA ALA A 196 32.09 7.95 -7.98
C ALA A 196 31.98 7.44 -9.43
N ASP A 197 32.54 6.27 -9.71
CA ASP A 197 32.51 5.64 -11.04
C ASP A 197 31.08 5.32 -11.48
N ARG A 198 30.23 4.85 -10.57
CA ARG A 198 28.82 4.57 -10.85
C ARG A 198 28.01 5.81 -11.17
N LEU A 199 28.31 6.93 -10.50
CA LEU A 199 27.67 8.21 -10.79
C LEU A 199 28.10 8.75 -12.16
N ALA A 200 29.39 8.69 -12.46
CA ALA A 200 29.90 9.06 -13.79
C ALA A 200 29.29 8.18 -14.89
N PHE A 201 29.13 6.88 -14.64
CA PHE A 201 28.47 5.96 -15.56
C PHE A 201 26.98 6.27 -15.74
N LEU A 202 26.27 6.61 -14.65
CA LEU A 202 24.87 7.03 -14.69
C LEU A 202 24.70 8.29 -15.56
N ASP A 203 25.58 9.28 -15.45
CA ASP A 203 25.53 10.49 -16.29
C ASP A 203 25.64 10.15 -17.78
N ILE A 204 26.55 9.24 -18.14
CA ILE A 204 26.71 8.76 -19.52
C ILE A 204 25.43 8.06 -20.00
N LEU A 205 24.87 7.14 -19.19
CA LEU A 205 23.64 6.43 -19.55
C LEU A 205 22.44 7.37 -19.67
N ALA A 206 22.30 8.33 -18.76
CA ALA A 206 21.26 9.34 -18.80
C ALA A 206 21.33 10.17 -20.09
N GLY A 207 22.53 10.57 -20.50
CA GLY A 207 22.77 11.26 -21.77
C GLY A 207 22.34 10.42 -22.99
N ARG A 208 22.69 9.12 -23.00
CA ARG A 208 22.32 8.21 -24.09
C ARG A 208 20.82 7.92 -24.15
N LEU A 209 20.17 7.74 -23.01
CA LEU A 209 18.71 7.57 -22.93
C LEU A 209 17.99 8.83 -23.43
N LYS A 210 18.47 10.02 -23.07
CA LYS A 210 17.93 11.30 -23.56
C LYS A 210 18.10 11.45 -25.08
N ALA A 211 19.18 10.93 -25.63
CA ALA A 211 19.41 10.87 -27.09
C ALA A 211 18.61 9.76 -27.80
N GLY A 212 17.78 8.99 -27.09
CA GLY A 212 16.93 7.94 -27.65
C GLY A 212 17.58 6.55 -27.74
N GLY A 213 18.80 6.38 -27.24
CA GLY A 213 19.49 5.08 -27.14
C GLY A 213 18.98 4.20 -26.00
N HIS A 214 19.43 2.93 -25.95
CA HIS A 214 19.14 1.96 -24.87
C HIS A 214 17.66 1.63 -24.63
N ARG A 215 16.81 1.74 -25.66
CA ARG A 215 15.45 1.20 -25.62
C ARG A 215 15.50 -0.34 -25.59
N ILE A 216 14.64 -0.97 -24.77
CA ILE A 216 14.59 -2.42 -24.63
C ILE A 216 13.23 -2.94 -25.10
N GLN A 217 13.25 -3.72 -26.20
CA GLN A 217 12.08 -4.34 -26.79
C GLN A 217 11.68 -5.65 -26.08
N GLY A 218 10.39 -6.00 -26.19
CA GLY A 218 9.84 -7.24 -25.65
C GLY A 218 9.47 -7.17 -24.17
N ASN A 219 8.83 -8.23 -23.66
CA ASN A 219 8.48 -8.34 -22.24
C ASN A 219 9.51 -9.19 -21.50
N PRO A 220 9.90 -8.82 -20.26
CA PRO A 220 10.79 -9.66 -19.49
C PRO A 220 10.15 -11.03 -19.22
N PRO A 221 10.94 -12.12 -19.15
CA PRO A 221 10.44 -13.50 -19.01
C PRO A 221 9.47 -13.70 -17.84
N GLN A 222 9.63 -12.93 -16.76
CA GLN A 222 8.77 -12.96 -15.57
C GLN A 222 7.31 -12.50 -15.79
N PHE A 223 6.97 -11.91 -16.94
CA PHE A 223 5.58 -11.64 -17.32
C PHE A 223 4.91 -12.81 -18.05
N TRP A 224 5.65 -13.88 -18.34
CA TRP A 224 5.08 -15.17 -18.72
C TRP A 224 4.61 -15.91 -17.47
N SER A 225 3.72 -15.28 -16.69
CA SER A 225 2.87 -16.06 -15.82
C SER A 225 1.82 -16.68 -16.73
N PRO A 226 1.67 -18.01 -16.81
CA PRO A 226 0.48 -18.60 -17.39
C PRO A 226 -0.69 -18.22 -16.48
N HIS A 227 -1.24 -17.01 -16.66
CA HIS A 227 -2.38 -16.47 -15.92
C HIS A 227 -3.57 -17.45 -15.91
N VAL A 228 -3.63 -18.30 -16.95
CA VAL A 228 -4.59 -19.41 -17.10
C VAL A 228 -4.48 -20.45 -15.99
N LEU A 229 -3.28 -20.75 -15.48
CA LEU A 229 -3.08 -21.77 -14.45
C LEU A 229 -3.26 -21.24 -13.03
N THR A 230 -3.00 -19.95 -12.79
CA THR A 230 -3.15 -19.34 -11.45
C THR A 230 -4.61 -19.06 -11.08
N SER A 231 -5.53 -19.12 -12.04
CA SER A 231 -6.97 -18.95 -11.82
C SER A 231 -7.74 -20.26 -11.64
N ILE A 232 -7.10 -21.43 -11.66
CA ILE A 232 -7.79 -22.73 -11.58
C ILE A 232 -8.56 -22.86 -10.25
N VAL A 233 -7.91 -22.59 -9.12
CA VAL A 233 -8.56 -22.73 -7.81
C VAL A 233 -9.73 -21.74 -7.64
N PRO A 234 -9.57 -20.44 -7.93
CA PRO A 234 -10.70 -19.50 -7.98
C PRO A 234 -11.82 -19.94 -8.94
N ARG A 235 -11.50 -20.44 -10.14
CA ARG A 235 -12.50 -20.89 -11.11
C ARG A 235 -13.28 -22.12 -10.61
N LEU A 236 -12.58 -23.12 -10.07
CA LEU A 236 -13.20 -24.32 -9.50
C LEU A 236 -14.07 -23.98 -8.28
N ALA A 237 -13.62 -23.06 -7.42
CA ALA A 237 -14.41 -22.56 -6.30
C ALA A 237 -15.70 -21.91 -6.80
N SER A 238 -15.63 -21.03 -7.81
CA SER A 238 -16.81 -20.40 -8.41
C SER A 238 -17.78 -21.43 -9.01
N GLN A 239 -17.27 -22.45 -9.71
CA GLN A 239 -18.08 -23.52 -10.30
C GLN A 239 -18.80 -24.39 -9.25
N GLN A 240 -18.27 -24.45 -8.03
CA GLN A 240 -18.86 -25.16 -6.90
C GLN A 240 -19.74 -24.26 -6.02
N GLY A 241 -19.97 -23.02 -6.44
CA GLY A 241 -20.78 -22.07 -5.69
C GLY A 241 -20.05 -21.46 -4.48
N HIS A 242 -18.76 -21.17 -4.62
CA HIS A 242 -17.98 -20.48 -3.60
C HIS A 242 -17.49 -19.11 -4.10
N ASP A 243 -17.36 -18.17 -3.16
CA ASP A 243 -16.82 -16.82 -3.41
C ASP A 243 -15.32 -16.88 -3.74
N ALA A 244 -15.01 -16.97 -5.03
CA ALA A 244 -13.64 -17.02 -5.54
C ALA A 244 -12.81 -15.78 -5.19
N GLU A 245 -13.44 -14.61 -5.03
CA GLU A 245 -12.75 -13.36 -4.70
C GLU A 245 -12.18 -13.38 -3.27
N SER A 246 -12.83 -14.12 -2.37
CA SER A 246 -12.34 -14.32 -1.00
C SER A 246 -10.95 -14.93 -0.94
N LEU A 247 -10.58 -15.78 -1.91
CA LEU A 247 -9.28 -16.47 -1.95
C LEU A 247 -8.13 -15.48 -2.19
N TYR A 248 -8.36 -14.43 -2.97
CA TYR A 248 -7.35 -13.38 -3.21
C TYR A 248 -7.11 -12.50 -1.98
N ARG A 249 -8.03 -12.51 -1.00
CA ARG A 249 -7.91 -11.72 0.25
C ARG A 249 -7.15 -12.43 1.36
N ILE A 250 -6.86 -13.73 1.22
CA ILE A 250 -6.16 -14.53 2.24
C ILE A 250 -4.86 -13.86 2.72
N PRO A 251 -3.94 -13.37 1.84
CA PRO A 251 -2.71 -12.74 2.31
C PRO A 251 -2.97 -11.50 3.18
N GLY A 252 -3.99 -10.70 2.84
CA GLY A 252 -4.39 -9.52 3.60
C GLY A 252 -4.90 -9.89 5.00
N ILE A 253 -5.82 -10.86 5.08
CA ILE A 253 -6.39 -11.34 6.35
C ILE A 253 -5.29 -11.88 7.29
N VAL A 254 -4.38 -12.68 6.74
CA VAL A 254 -3.24 -13.22 7.50
C VAL A 254 -2.33 -12.08 7.98
N SER A 255 -2.03 -11.10 7.12
CA SER A 255 -1.21 -9.93 7.50
C SER A 255 -1.86 -9.13 8.63
N GLU A 256 -3.16 -8.82 8.54
CA GLU A 256 -3.92 -8.10 9.57
C GLU A 256 -3.85 -8.80 10.93
N ARG A 257 -4.05 -10.12 10.96
CA ARG A 257 -3.90 -10.90 12.20
C ARG A 257 -2.48 -10.97 12.71
N SER A 258 -1.49 -10.84 11.84
CA SER A 258 -0.08 -11.00 12.18
C SER A 258 0.57 -9.74 12.73
N VAL A 259 0.16 -8.55 12.27
CA VAL A 259 0.78 -7.26 12.57
C VAL A 259 0.21 -6.63 13.86
N ARG A 260 1.05 -5.96 14.65
CA ARG A 260 0.65 -5.18 15.84
C ARG A 260 1.48 -3.90 15.95
N HIS A 261 0.90 -2.80 16.44
CA HIS A 261 1.67 -1.60 16.78
C HIS A 261 1.23 -0.95 18.11
N ASP A 262 1.18 -1.73 19.18
CA ASP A 262 0.77 -1.29 20.52
C ASP A 262 1.60 -0.12 21.09
N GLY A 263 2.80 0.12 20.56
CA GLY A 263 3.67 1.23 20.91
C GLY A 263 3.37 2.56 20.22
N PHE A 264 2.40 2.59 19.30
CA PHE A 264 2.01 3.81 18.59
C PHE A 264 1.39 4.85 19.54
N GLY A 265 1.74 6.13 19.38
CA GLY A 265 1.19 7.24 20.18
C GLY A 265 1.79 7.47 21.57
N ILE A 266 2.66 6.57 22.07
CA ILE A 266 3.25 6.65 23.44
C ILE A 266 4.47 7.59 23.52
N SER A 267 4.80 8.35 22.46
CA SER A 267 5.94 9.26 22.52
C SER A 267 5.64 10.46 23.43
N PRO A 268 6.38 10.69 24.53
CA PRO A 268 6.09 11.74 25.51
C PRO A 268 6.45 13.15 25.02
N ARG A 269 6.76 13.34 23.72
CA ARG A 269 7.11 14.66 23.16
C ARG A 269 6.26 14.98 21.94
N LEU A 270 5.12 15.63 22.18
CA LEU A 270 4.50 16.50 21.19
C LEU A 270 5.49 17.64 20.90
N LYS A 271 6.32 17.49 19.86
CA LYS A 271 7.10 18.61 19.34
C LYS A 271 6.11 19.66 18.84
N ARG A 272 6.00 20.78 19.56
CA ARG A 272 5.27 21.97 19.10
C ARG A 272 5.84 22.39 17.74
N THR A 273 5.00 22.32 16.72
CA THR A 273 5.33 22.84 15.39
C THR A 273 5.11 24.35 15.38
N GLY A 274 5.90 25.06 14.57
CA GLY A 274 5.75 26.52 14.42
C GLY A 274 4.41 26.87 13.78
N SER A 275 3.73 27.89 14.32
CA SER A 275 2.35 28.26 13.95
C SER A 275 2.27 29.49 13.04
N ARG A 276 3.25 29.70 12.14
CA ARG A 276 3.14 30.77 11.15
C ARG A 276 2.10 30.37 10.10
N ARG A 277 1.35 31.34 9.55
CA ARG A 277 0.47 31.12 8.39
C ARG A 277 1.31 31.18 7.09
N PRO A 278 1.07 30.31 6.09
CA PRO A 278 1.76 30.40 4.80
C PRO A 278 1.53 31.76 4.13
N SER A 279 2.58 32.36 3.57
CA SER A 279 2.45 33.49 2.65
C SER A 279 1.95 32.99 1.27
N LEU A 280 1.58 33.92 0.38
CA LEU A 280 1.26 33.56 -1.01
C LEU A 280 2.44 32.91 -1.73
N GLU A 281 3.66 33.37 -1.46
CA GLU A 281 4.89 32.78 -1.98
C GLU A 281 5.13 31.35 -1.45
N ASP A 282 4.89 31.13 -0.15
CA ASP A 282 4.95 29.79 0.44
C ASP A 282 3.98 28.82 -0.25
N LEU A 283 2.75 29.27 -0.54
CA LEU A 283 1.74 28.48 -1.24
C LEU A 283 2.15 28.16 -2.68
N ALA A 284 2.69 29.15 -3.41
CA ALA A 284 3.16 28.96 -4.77
C ALA A 284 4.36 27.99 -4.84
N ALA A 285 5.33 28.15 -3.94
CA ALA A 285 6.48 27.26 -3.81
C ALA A 285 6.03 25.84 -3.45
N PHE A 286 5.12 25.69 -2.49
CA PHE A 286 4.57 24.39 -2.12
C PHE A 286 3.84 23.74 -3.30
N ARG A 287 2.95 24.46 -3.99
CA ARG A 287 2.23 23.95 -5.17
C ARG A 287 3.20 23.50 -6.27
N THR A 288 4.27 24.27 -6.51
CA THR A 288 5.30 23.94 -7.50
C THR A 288 6.06 22.66 -7.13
N SER A 289 6.31 22.44 -5.84
CA SER A 289 6.96 21.23 -5.33
C SER A 289 6.09 19.96 -5.44
N GLN A 290 4.77 20.11 -5.61
CA GLN A 290 3.87 18.97 -5.80
C GLN A 290 3.90 18.50 -7.27
N GLY A 291 3.81 17.18 -7.47
CA GLY A 291 3.64 16.59 -8.80
C GLY A 291 2.34 17.05 -9.47
N VAL A 292 2.34 17.11 -10.81
CA VAL A 292 1.21 17.58 -11.63
C VAL A 292 -0.08 16.80 -11.29
N GLU A 293 0.06 15.49 -11.09
CA GLU A 293 -1.05 14.58 -10.76
C GLU A 293 -1.55 14.62 -9.31
N THR A 294 -0.92 15.43 -8.45
CA THR A 294 -1.34 15.45 -7.04
C THR A 294 -2.69 16.15 -6.88
N PRO A 295 -3.56 15.67 -5.96
CA PRO A 295 -4.81 16.34 -5.62
C PRO A 295 -4.67 17.84 -5.32
N TRP A 296 -3.53 18.26 -4.75
CA TRP A 296 -3.23 19.67 -4.47
C TRP A 296 -3.29 20.59 -5.69
N ARG A 297 -2.89 20.10 -6.87
CA ARG A 297 -2.97 20.85 -8.13
C ARG A 297 -4.31 20.68 -8.84
N ARG A 298 -4.99 19.54 -8.60
CA ARG A 298 -6.19 19.10 -9.31
C ARG A 298 -7.50 19.65 -8.74
N VAL A 299 -7.59 19.86 -7.43
CA VAL A 299 -8.81 20.41 -6.82
C VAL A 299 -9.09 21.84 -7.26
N VAL A 300 -10.36 22.27 -7.18
CA VAL A 300 -10.80 23.64 -7.48
C VAL A 300 -10.16 24.68 -6.55
N PRO A 301 -9.87 25.92 -7.01
CA PRO A 301 -9.13 26.92 -6.23
C PRO A 301 -9.69 27.21 -4.83
N ASP A 302 -11.00 27.17 -4.67
CA ASP A 302 -11.77 27.44 -3.45
C ASP A 302 -12.05 26.17 -2.61
N TRP A 303 -11.37 25.06 -2.92
CA TRP A 303 -11.52 23.80 -2.19
C TRP A 303 -11.42 24.00 -0.68
N ARG A 304 -12.33 23.33 0.04
CA ARG A 304 -12.34 23.18 1.48
C ARG A 304 -12.42 21.72 1.86
N CYS A 305 -11.76 21.35 2.95
CA CYS A 305 -11.84 19.99 3.50
C CYS A 305 -13.30 19.62 3.79
N GLU A 306 -13.77 18.48 3.27
CA GLU A 306 -15.15 18.02 3.51
C GLU A 306 -15.44 17.70 4.98
N VAL A 307 -14.42 17.49 5.79
CA VAL A 307 -14.54 17.25 7.23
C VAL A 307 -14.41 18.56 7.99
N CYS A 308 -13.21 19.14 8.06
CA CYS A 308 -12.94 20.28 8.95
C CYS A 308 -13.10 21.67 8.31
N ARG A 309 -13.54 21.75 7.04
CA ARG A 309 -13.78 23.00 6.27
C ARG A 309 -12.59 23.95 6.08
N ARG A 310 -11.40 23.59 6.59
CA ARG A 310 -10.15 24.30 6.33
C ARG A 310 -9.85 24.38 4.84
N ASP A 311 -9.37 25.53 4.41
CA ASP A 311 -8.88 25.73 3.05
C ASP A 311 -7.46 25.15 2.89
N ARG A 312 -6.90 25.30 1.67
CA ARG A 312 -5.55 24.83 1.35
C ARG A 312 -4.47 25.42 2.25
N SER A 313 -4.54 26.72 2.51
CA SER A 313 -3.55 27.43 3.31
C SER A 313 -3.59 26.98 4.77
N GLU A 314 -4.80 26.76 5.29
CA GLU A 314 -5.04 26.32 6.66
C GLU A 314 -4.71 24.84 6.89
N ALA A 315 -4.67 24.04 5.82
CA ALA A 315 -4.34 22.61 5.88
C ALA A 315 -2.83 22.30 5.79
N LEU A 316 -1.97 23.29 5.51
CA LEU A 316 -0.52 23.10 5.48
C LEU A 316 0.10 23.14 6.89
N ARG A 317 1.14 22.34 7.12
CA ARG A 317 1.89 22.31 8.39
C ARG A 317 3.33 22.70 8.15
N LEU A 318 3.90 23.51 9.05
CA LEU A 318 5.33 23.82 9.02
C LEU A 318 6.09 22.72 9.77
N SER A 319 6.93 21.97 9.05
CA SER A 319 7.79 20.97 9.68
C SER A 319 8.86 21.64 10.55
N GLY A 320 9.42 20.88 11.51
CA GLY A 320 10.54 21.36 12.34
C GLY A 320 11.82 21.68 11.55
N LYS A 321 11.88 21.37 10.25
CA LYS A 321 12.96 21.74 9.32
C LYS A 321 12.61 22.98 8.49
N GLY A 322 11.56 23.73 8.85
CA GLY A 322 11.12 24.94 8.14
C GLY A 322 10.45 24.69 6.79
N LYS A 323 10.17 23.43 6.41
CA LYS A 323 9.50 23.09 5.15
C LYS A 323 8.00 22.91 5.34
N TRP A 324 7.20 23.46 4.45
CA TRP A 324 5.76 23.22 4.38
C TRP A 324 5.44 21.79 3.96
N THR A 325 4.51 21.17 4.67
CA THR A 325 4.03 19.82 4.39
C THR A 325 2.51 19.79 4.41
N GLY A 326 1.94 18.93 3.57
CA GLY A 326 0.50 18.76 3.50
C GLY A 326 0.15 17.76 2.41
N ARG A 327 -0.97 17.08 2.57
CA ARG A 327 -1.52 16.17 1.55
C ARG A 327 -3.03 16.26 1.59
N LEU A 328 -3.65 16.24 0.41
CA LEU A 328 -5.08 15.97 0.30
C LEU A 328 -5.26 14.49 -0.03
N HIS A 329 -6.20 13.87 0.67
CA HIS A 329 -6.49 12.45 0.57
C HIS A 329 -7.87 12.25 0.00
N ARG A 330 -7.98 11.25 -0.86
CA ARG A 330 -9.27 10.78 -1.38
C ARG A 330 -10.00 10.07 -0.25
N HIS A 331 -11.28 10.37 -0.11
CA HIS A 331 -12.21 9.64 0.73
C HIS A 331 -13.44 9.30 -0.11
N MET A 332 -13.91 8.06 -0.02
CA MET A 332 -15.10 7.64 -0.77
C MET A 332 -16.35 8.00 0.02
N VAL A 333 -17.35 8.55 -0.66
CA VAL A 333 -18.69 8.78 -0.12
C VAL A 333 -19.65 7.97 -0.98
N PHE A 334 -20.15 6.88 -0.40
CA PHE A 334 -21.01 5.94 -1.09
C PHE A 334 -22.46 6.44 -1.16
N THR A 335 -23.12 6.12 -2.26
CA THR A 335 -24.53 6.44 -2.51
C THR A 335 -25.32 5.14 -2.51
N ALA A 336 -26.40 5.10 -1.72
CA ALA A 336 -27.27 3.93 -1.63
C ALA A 336 -27.92 3.61 -2.99
N GLU A 337 -28.05 2.32 -3.28
CA GLU A 337 -28.86 1.77 -4.36
C GLU A 337 -30.33 1.84 -3.98
N ARG A 338 -31.15 2.30 -4.93
CA ARG A 338 -32.59 2.47 -4.77
C ARG A 338 -33.38 1.82 -5.89
N ASP A 339 -32.71 1.35 -6.95
CA ASP A 339 -33.35 0.60 -8.03
C ASP A 339 -33.66 -0.83 -7.57
N PRO A 340 -34.96 -1.21 -7.49
CA PRO A 340 -35.36 -2.55 -7.06
C PRO A 340 -34.78 -3.65 -7.93
N GLN A 341 -34.63 -3.43 -9.25
CA GLN A 341 -34.08 -4.43 -10.16
C GLN A 341 -32.58 -4.65 -9.89
N ALA A 342 -31.83 -3.58 -9.62
CA ALA A 342 -30.43 -3.68 -9.25
C ALA A 342 -30.25 -4.36 -7.88
N LEU A 343 -31.12 -4.05 -6.91
CA LEU A 343 -31.14 -4.75 -5.62
C LEU A 343 -31.44 -6.24 -5.79
N PHE A 344 -32.42 -6.59 -6.61
CA PHE A 344 -32.73 -7.98 -6.94
C PHE A 344 -31.51 -8.72 -7.50
N TRP A 345 -30.85 -8.22 -8.56
CA TRP A 345 -29.71 -8.91 -9.18
C TRP A 345 -28.44 -8.97 -8.33
N ARG A 346 -28.33 -8.08 -7.34
CA ARG A 346 -27.18 -7.98 -6.47
C ARG A 346 -27.31 -8.79 -5.20
N VAL A 347 -28.44 -8.64 -4.50
CA VAL A 347 -28.67 -9.25 -3.18
C VAL A 347 -29.80 -10.26 -3.19
N GLY A 348 -30.54 -10.48 -4.28
CA GLY A 348 -31.58 -11.50 -4.39
C GLY A 348 -32.82 -11.25 -3.51
N ASP A 349 -32.97 -10.05 -2.98
CA ASP A 349 -34.08 -9.62 -2.13
C ASP A 349 -34.28 -8.11 -2.27
N GLU A 350 -35.51 -7.68 -2.60
CA GLU A 350 -35.87 -6.26 -2.75
C GLU A 350 -35.91 -5.52 -1.39
N SER A 351 -35.91 -6.25 -0.26
CA SER A 351 -36.14 -5.73 1.09
C SER A 351 -34.89 -5.61 1.98
N TRP A 352 -33.72 -6.09 1.52
CA TRP A 352 -32.52 -6.13 2.34
C TRP A 352 -31.89 -4.74 2.55
N MET A 353 -31.25 -4.54 3.71
CA MET A 353 -30.68 -3.26 4.16
C MET A 353 -29.54 -2.77 3.23
N GLY A 354 -29.94 -2.08 2.16
CA GLY A 354 -29.18 -1.12 1.37
C GLY A 354 -27.87 -1.60 0.74
N ALA A 355 -27.83 -1.84 -0.57
CA ALA A 355 -26.57 -1.89 -1.32
C ALA A 355 -26.09 -0.46 -1.67
N PHE A 356 -24.82 -0.27 -2.04
CA PHE A 356 -24.36 1.01 -2.63
C PHE A 356 -24.34 0.95 -4.15
N ARG A 357 -24.95 1.92 -4.85
CA ARG A 357 -24.94 2.00 -6.31
C ARG A 357 -23.62 2.50 -6.90
N SER A 358 -23.05 3.50 -6.23
CA SER A 358 -21.89 4.24 -6.68
C SER A 358 -21.20 4.90 -5.50
N TYR A 359 -20.05 5.54 -5.76
CA TYR A 359 -19.43 6.45 -4.83
C TYR A 359 -18.92 7.68 -5.56
N ARG A 360 -18.87 8.80 -4.85
CA ARG A 360 -18.10 9.97 -5.26
C ARG A 360 -16.84 10.07 -4.42
N VAL A 361 -15.78 10.63 -5.01
CA VAL A 361 -14.55 10.92 -4.29
C VAL A 361 -14.65 12.33 -3.73
N VAL A 362 -14.35 12.47 -2.44
CA VAL A 362 -14.10 13.77 -1.83
C VAL A 362 -12.67 13.87 -1.36
N TYR A 363 -12.21 15.11 -1.16
CA TYR A 363 -10.88 15.37 -0.65
C TYR A 363 -10.93 15.87 0.80
N ILE A 364 -10.16 15.21 1.65
CA ILE A 364 -9.97 15.59 3.05
C ILE A 364 -8.51 15.96 3.29
N CYS A 365 -8.26 16.86 4.25
CA CYS A 365 -6.90 17.26 4.61
C CYS A 365 -6.15 16.12 5.31
N GLN A 366 -4.81 16.22 5.32
CA GLN A 366 -3.92 15.26 5.99
C GLN A 366 -4.30 15.02 7.45
N ASP A 367 -4.74 16.05 8.18
CA ASP A 367 -5.06 15.90 9.60
C ASP A 367 -6.37 15.16 9.84
N CYS A 368 -7.40 15.36 9.00
CA CYS A 368 -8.63 14.55 9.07
C CYS A 368 -8.36 13.10 8.69
N ARG A 369 -7.54 12.85 7.65
CA ARG A 369 -7.12 11.49 7.27
C ARG A 369 -6.30 10.82 8.37
N GLN A 370 -5.61 11.61 9.19
CA GLN A 370 -4.77 11.11 10.28
C GLN A 370 -5.57 10.35 11.33
N VAL A 371 -6.85 10.66 11.56
CA VAL A 371 -7.72 9.90 12.47
C VAL A 371 -7.75 8.42 12.08
N VAL A 372 -8.06 8.13 10.82
CA VAL A 372 -8.08 6.77 10.28
C VAL A 372 -6.68 6.15 10.26
N THR A 373 -5.64 6.95 9.99
CA THR A 373 -4.24 6.46 10.05
C THR A 373 -3.86 6.06 11.47
N ASP A 374 -4.26 6.83 12.47
CA ASP A 374 -3.97 6.57 13.88
C ASP A 374 -4.74 5.32 14.35
N LEU A 375 -6.01 5.15 13.95
CA LEU A 375 -6.78 3.91 14.18
C LEU A 375 -6.11 2.68 13.57
N ARG A 376 -5.73 2.74 12.29
CA ARG A 376 -5.04 1.64 11.60
C ARG A 376 -3.66 1.34 12.15
N SER A 377 -3.04 2.33 12.78
CA SER A 377 -1.78 2.12 13.50
C SER A 377 -2.05 1.34 14.79
N ILE A 378 -3.14 1.61 15.50
CA ILE A 378 -3.51 0.84 16.70
C ILE A 378 -3.90 -0.60 16.32
N ASP A 379 -4.77 -0.76 15.33
CA ASP A 379 -5.24 -2.06 14.84
C ASP A 379 -5.28 -2.06 13.31
N ALA A 380 -4.40 -2.86 12.71
CA ALA A 380 -4.25 -2.94 11.26
C ALA A 380 -5.47 -3.51 10.53
N SER A 381 -6.40 -4.16 11.24
CA SER A 381 -7.64 -4.71 10.68
C SER A 381 -8.67 -3.64 10.28
N TYR A 382 -8.55 -2.40 10.78
CA TYR A 382 -9.46 -1.34 10.39
C TYR A 382 -9.30 -0.97 8.91
N SER A 383 -10.44 -0.88 8.22
CA SER A 383 -10.54 -0.43 6.83
C SER A 383 -10.15 1.04 6.67
N GLU A 384 -9.72 1.44 5.46
CA GLU A 384 -9.55 2.86 5.12
C GLU A 384 -10.86 3.66 5.17
N ASN A 385 -12.01 2.97 5.09
CA ASN A 385 -13.34 3.57 5.18
C ASN A 385 -14.02 3.27 6.53
N ALA A 386 -13.25 2.91 7.57
CA ALA A 386 -13.79 2.60 8.90
C ALA A 386 -14.60 3.74 9.52
N LEU A 387 -14.37 4.98 9.08
CA LEU A 387 -15.11 6.16 9.49
C LEU A 387 -15.63 6.88 8.24
N SER A 388 -16.91 7.24 8.23
CA SER A 388 -17.49 8.09 7.20
C SER A 388 -17.03 9.55 7.35
N VAL A 389 -17.32 10.38 6.34
CA VAL A 389 -17.10 11.83 6.46
C VAL A 389 -17.90 12.43 7.61
N SER A 390 -19.09 11.90 7.91
CA SER A 390 -19.89 12.36 9.05
C SER A 390 -19.22 11.99 10.36
N ASP A 391 -18.78 10.74 10.51
CA ASP A 391 -18.07 10.29 11.71
C ASP A 391 -16.82 11.14 11.97
N LEU A 392 -16.03 11.40 10.93
CA LEU A 392 -14.85 12.25 11.04
C LEU A 392 -15.18 13.68 11.46
N ARG A 393 -16.34 14.23 11.06
CA ARG A 393 -16.76 15.58 11.52
C ARG A 393 -17.10 15.58 13.00
N ASP A 394 -17.74 14.52 13.47
CA ASP A 394 -18.15 14.40 14.88
C ASP A 394 -16.94 14.15 15.80
N LEU A 395 -15.93 13.43 15.30
CA LEU A 395 -14.75 13.03 16.08
C LEU A 395 -13.63 14.08 16.14
N VAL A 396 -13.55 14.95 15.12
CA VAL A 396 -12.50 15.97 15.03
C VAL A 396 -12.90 17.20 15.84
N THR A 397 -12.10 17.54 16.85
CA THR A 397 -12.30 18.72 17.71
C THR A 397 -11.13 19.70 17.60
N ASP A 398 -11.31 20.89 18.19
CA ASP A 398 -10.32 21.98 18.24
C ASP A 398 -9.70 22.33 16.86
N ILE A 399 -10.54 22.47 15.83
CA ILE A 399 -10.10 22.81 14.47
C ILE A 399 -9.47 24.21 14.46
N ALA A 400 -8.17 24.30 14.14
CA ALA A 400 -7.57 25.59 13.75
C ALA A 400 -6.57 25.46 12.60
N PRO A 401 -6.20 26.59 11.99
CA PRO A 401 -5.23 26.63 10.91
C PRO A 401 -3.88 26.04 11.30
N ASN A 402 -3.26 25.36 10.35
CA ASN A 402 -1.85 24.95 10.37
C ASN A 402 -1.43 24.03 11.53
N ARG A 403 -2.38 23.45 12.26
CA ARG A 403 -2.16 22.48 13.34
C ARG A 403 -2.90 21.16 13.12
N LYS A 404 -2.45 20.10 13.81
CA LYS A 404 -3.17 18.82 13.88
C LYS A 404 -4.49 19.03 14.64
N HIS A 405 -5.51 18.26 14.28
CA HIS A 405 -6.77 18.17 15.02
C HIS A 405 -6.60 17.40 16.33
N ASP A 406 -7.37 17.79 17.34
CA ASP A 406 -7.58 16.96 18.52
C ASP A 406 -8.67 15.94 18.24
N VAL A 407 -8.48 14.72 18.75
CA VAL A 407 -9.31 13.55 18.42
C VAL A 407 -9.39 12.66 19.64
N ASP A 408 -10.61 12.30 20.04
CA ASP A 408 -10.84 11.24 21.01
C ASP A 408 -10.69 9.88 20.30
N LEU A 409 -9.49 9.29 20.39
CA LEU A 409 -9.18 8.01 19.75
C LEU A 409 -10.02 6.84 20.29
N PRO A 410 -10.29 6.71 21.61
CA PRO A 410 -11.26 5.75 22.12
C PRO A 410 -12.65 5.87 21.48
N ALA A 411 -13.19 7.10 21.37
CA ALA A 411 -14.47 7.31 20.71
C ALA A 411 -14.42 6.97 19.21
N ALA A 412 -13.32 7.31 18.54
CA ALA A 412 -13.11 6.95 17.13
C ALA A 412 -13.06 5.43 16.92
N ARG A 413 -12.49 4.69 17.88
CA ARG A 413 -12.46 3.22 17.86
C ARG A 413 -13.86 2.64 18.00
N ALA A 414 -14.62 3.09 19.00
CA ALA A 414 -15.99 2.64 19.21
C ALA A 414 -16.86 2.89 17.97
N ARG A 415 -16.76 4.07 17.35
CA ARG A 415 -17.49 4.38 16.11
C ARG A 415 -17.06 3.50 14.94
N ALA A 416 -15.77 3.18 14.81
CA ALA A 416 -15.28 2.27 13.77
C ALA A 416 -15.83 0.85 13.96
N ASP A 417 -15.95 0.38 15.21
CA ASP A 417 -16.54 -0.93 15.53
C ASP A 417 -18.05 -0.96 15.23
N GLU A 418 -18.77 0.13 15.53
CA GLU A 418 -20.19 0.32 15.17
C GLU A 418 -20.45 0.30 13.66
N ASN A 419 -19.47 0.73 12.85
CA ASN A 419 -19.57 0.80 11.39
C ASN A 419 -19.39 -0.55 10.67
N SER A 420 -19.38 -1.68 11.39
CA SER A 420 -19.19 -3.01 10.80
C SER A 420 -20.16 -3.34 9.67
N GLU A 421 -21.45 -3.02 9.82
CA GLU A 421 -22.46 -3.22 8.78
C GLU A 421 -22.21 -2.34 7.55
N TYR A 422 -21.93 -1.05 7.77
CA TYR A 422 -21.58 -0.10 6.71
C TYR A 422 -20.36 -0.56 5.90
N LEU A 423 -19.34 -1.10 6.58
CA LEU A 423 -18.16 -1.69 5.93
C LEU A 423 -18.53 -2.94 5.10
N GLY A 424 -19.46 -3.76 5.58
CA GLY A 424 -20.02 -4.88 4.82
C GLY A 424 -20.64 -4.44 3.49
N LEU A 425 -21.35 -3.31 3.49
CA LEU A 425 -21.94 -2.73 2.28
C LEU A 425 -20.89 -2.20 1.29
N ILE A 426 -19.77 -1.66 1.80
CA ILE A 426 -18.63 -1.25 0.97
C ILE A 426 -17.98 -2.47 0.31
N ASP A 427 -17.77 -3.55 1.07
CA ASP A 427 -17.20 -4.79 0.56
C ASP A 427 -18.08 -5.43 -0.51
N ASP A 428 -19.40 -5.45 -0.30
CA ASP A 428 -20.37 -5.86 -1.31
C ASP A 428 -20.26 -5.02 -2.59
N TYR A 429 -20.18 -3.69 -2.46
CA TYR A 429 -19.99 -2.81 -3.63
C TYR A 429 -18.70 -3.09 -4.40
N ASN A 430 -17.59 -3.25 -3.69
CA ASN A 430 -16.31 -3.51 -4.34
C ASN A 430 -16.32 -4.85 -5.08
N ARG A 431 -16.91 -5.89 -4.49
CA ARG A 431 -17.11 -7.20 -5.11
C ARG A 431 -17.95 -7.11 -6.38
N HIS A 432 -19.13 -6.48 -6.27
CA HIS A 432 -20.01 -6.24 -7.42
C HIS A 432 -19.29 -5.48 -8.54
N ARG A 433 -18.57 -4.42 -8.21
CA ARG A 433 -17.81 -3.61 -9.17
C ARG A 433 -16.69 -4.42 -9.82
N SER A 434 -15.89 -5.15 -9.04
CA SER A 434 -14.80 -6.00 -9.54
C SER A 434 -15.32 -7.06 -10.49
N GLN A 435 -16.39 -7.77 -10.13
CA GLN A 435 -17.01 -8.82 -10.96
C GLN A 435 -17.53 -8.24 -12.27
N SER A 436 -18.33 -7.17 -12.22
CA SER A 436 -18.94 -6.53 -13.39
C SER A 436 -17.89 -6.00 -14.39
N ILE A 437 -16.85 -5.32 -13.88
CA ILE A 437 -15.77 -4.80 -14.73
C ILE A 437 -14.94 -5.95 -15.33
N SER A 438 -14.60 -6.97 -14.54
CA SER A 438 -13.80 -8.10 -15.01
C SER A 438 -14.51 -8.88 -16.12
N LEU A 439 -15.81 -9.17 -15.96
CA LEU A 439 -16.61 -9.83 -17.00
C LEU A 439 -16.68 -9.01 -18.29
N THR A 440 -16.78 -7.68 -18.17
CA THR A 440 -16.79 -6.77 -19.33
C THR A 440 -15.45 -6.77 -20.07
N ILE A 441 -14.34 -6.78 -19.33
CA ILE A 441 -12.99 -6.86 -19.91
C ILE A 441 -12.81 -8.23 -20.59
N GLU A 442 -13.18 -9.31 -19.91
CA GLU A 442 -13.03 -10.67 -20.43
C GLU A 442 -13.83 -10.88 -21.71
N LEU A 443 -15.07 -10.39 -21.77
CA LEU A 443 -15.86 -10.41 -23.01
C LEU A 443 -15.16 -9.66 -24.15
N THR A 444 -14.55 -8.51 -23.85
CA THR A 444 -13.79 -7.73 -24.83
C THR A 444 -12.55 -8.48 -25.32
N THR A 445 -11.85 -9.16 -24.42
CA THR A 445 -10.66 -9.97 -24.73
C THR A 445 -11.03 -11.18 -25.58
N LEU A 446 -12.05 -11.95 -25.18
CA LEU A 446 -12.51 -13.14 -25.91
C LEU A 446 -12.96 -12.80 -27.33
N THR A 447 -13.78 -11.76 -27.49
CA THR A 447 -14.31 -11.36 -28.81
C THR A 447 -13.30 -10.57 -29.65
N GLY A 448 -12.41 -9.81 -29.00
CA GLY A 448 -11.43 -8.94 -29.65
C GLY A 448 -10.13 -9.64 -29.99
N GLU A 449 -9.42 -10.11 -28.96
CA GLU A 449 -8.09 -10.72 -29.09
C GLU A 449 -8.19 -12.17 -29.57
N PHE A 450 -9.07 -12.96 -28.95
CA PHE A 450 -9.24 -14.37 -29.29
C PHE A 450 -10.22 -14.62 -30.44
N ARG A 451 -10.89 -13.56 -30.94
CA ARG A 451 -11.85 -13.62 -32.06
C ARG A 451 -12.97 -14.65 -31.87
N MET A 452 -13.30 -14.97 -30.62
CA MET A 452 -14.39 -15.86 -30.26
C MET A 452 -15.73 -15.25 -30.67
N GLY A 453 -16.69 -16.09 -31.09
CA GLY A 453 -18.04 -15.63 -31.36
C GLY A 453 -18.67 -15.04 -30.09
N GLN A 454 -19.47 -13.98 -30.22
CA GLN A 454 -20.06 -13.31 -29.04
C GLN A 454 -20.90 -14.26 -28.19
N GLU A 455 -21.71 -15.12 -28.80
CA GLU A 455 -22.55 -16.08 -28.07
C GLU A 455 -21.72 -17.16 -27.36
N GLU A 456 -20.66 -17.64 -28.01
CA GLU A 456 -19.70 -18.59 -27.42
C GLU A 456 -18.99 -17.97 -26.21
N ALA A 457 -18.57 -16.69 -26.32
CA ALA A 457 -17.99 -15.96 -25.20
C ALA A 457 -18.99 -15.78 -24.04
N LEU A 458 -20.28 -15.54 -24.31
CA LEU A 458 -21.30 -15.43 -23.27
C LEU A 458 -21.54 -16.77 -22.55
N ILE A 459 -21.51 -17.89 -23.28
CA ILE A 459 -21.58 -19.24 -22.70
C ILE A 459 -20.40 -19.48 -21.75
N GLU A 460 -19.18 -19.15 -22.17
CA GLU A 460 -17.97 -19.29 -21.34
C GLU A 460 -18.03 -18.44 -20.06
N LEU A 461 -18.65 -17.25 -20.13
CA LEU A 461 -18.73 -16.32 -19.00
C LEU A 461 -19.92 -16.57 -18.06
N THR A 462 -20.97 -17.25 -18.51
CA THR A 462 -22.21 -17.47 -17.72
C THR A 462 -21.95 -18.09 -16.34
N PRO A 463 -21.09 -19.13 -16.20
CA PRO A 463 -20.77 -19.70 -14.88
C PRO A 463 -20.09 -18.71 -13.92
N LEU A 464 -19.46 -17.65 -14.42
CA LEU A 464 -18.80 -16.62 -13.61
C LEU A 464 -19.78 -15.56 -13.09
N ALA A 465 -21.02 -15.57 -13.57
CA ALA A 465 -22.13 -14.78 -13.05
C ALA A 465 -22.87 -15.49 -11.90
N TRP A 466 -22.28 -16.52 -11.29
CA TRP A 466 -22.89 -17.25 -10.17
C TRP A 466 -22.96 -16.41 -8.88
N ALA A 467 -24.03 -16.61 -8.10
CA ALA A 467 -24.13 -16.20 -6.70
C ALA A 467 -25.17 -17.07 -5.95
N PRO A 468 -25.07 -17.20 -4.60
CA PRO A 468 -25.83 -18.18 -3.83
C PRO A 468 -27.36 -18.13 -3.95
N ARG A 469 -27.92 -16.99 -4.38
CA ARG A 469 -29.37 -16.73 -4.42
C ARG A 469 -29.99 -16.86 -5.81
N PHE A 470 -29.21 -17.22 -6.83
CA PHE A 470 -29.69 -17.35 -8.20
C PHE A 470 -29.56 -18.79 -8.69
N SER A 471 -30.57 -19.24 -9.41
CA SER A 471 -30.56 -20.55 -10.07
C SER A 471 -29.83 -20.48 -11.41
N ASP A 472 -29.44 -21.66 -11.94
CA ASP A 472 -28.66 -21.77 -13.18
C ASP A 472 -29.34 -21.11 -14.39
N ASP A 473 -30.67 -21.15 -14.46
CA ASP A 473 -31.49 -20.52 -15.49
C ASP A 473 -31.49 -18.98 -15.41
N GLN A 474 -31.20 -18.41 -14.23
CA GLN A 474 -31.09 -16.95 -14.04
C GLN A 474 -29.68 -16.42 -14.34
N LEU A 475 -28.67 -17.28 -14.47
CA LEU A 475 -27.27 -16.84 -14.61
C LEU A 475 -27.01 -16.07 -15.89
N ARG A 476 -27.69 -16.41 -16.98
CA ARG A 476 -27.54 -15.68 -18.26
C ARG A 476 -28.09 -14.26 -18.15
N GLU A 477 -29.28 -14.09 -17.58
CA GLU A 477 -29.87 -12.76 -17.36
C GLU A 477 -29.04 -11.92 -16.39
N ARG A 478 -28.55 -12.56 -15.32
CA ARG A 478 -27.63 -11.91 -14.37
C ARG A 478 -26.32 -11.50 -15.03
N LEU A 479 -25.75 -12.34 -15.91
CA LEU A 479 -24.55 -11.99 -16.69
C LEU A 479 -24.82 -10.74 -17.55
N ASP A 480 -25.94 -10.70 -18.26
CA ASP A 480 -26.30 -9.55 -19.09
C ASP A 480 -26.40 -8.27 -18.25
N TRP A 481 -27.01 -8.35 -17.06
CA TRP A 481 -27.04 -7.24 -16.10
C TRP A 481 -25.64 -6.83 -15.62
N LEU A 482 -24.78 -7.78 -15.22
CA LEU A 482 -23.40 -7.51 -14.78
C LEU A 482 -22.55 -6.86 -15.89
N LEU A 483 -22.77 -7.23 -17.16
CA LEU A 483 -22.09 -6.62 -18.30
C LEU A 483 -22.55 -5.18 -18.54
N LEU A 484 -23.84 -4.89 -18.35
CA LEU A 484 -24.36 -3.51 -18.40
C LEU A 484 -23.80 -2.66 -17.25
N GLU A 485 -23.80 -3.22 -16.04
CA GLU A 485 -23.21 -2.57 -14.87
C GLU A 485 -21.71 -2.33 -15.03
N GLY A 486 -20.97 -3.28 -15.59
CA GLY A 486 -19.55 -3.13 -15.86
C GLY A 486 -19.26 -1.98 -16.82
N ARG A 487 -20.07 -1.81 -17.87
CA ARG A 487 -19.99 -0.65 -18.77
C ARG A 487 -20.35 0.66 -18.08
N ARG A 488 -21.40 0.68 -17.25
CA ARG A 488 -21.80 1.85 -16.45
C ARG A 488 -20.66 2.29 -15.51
N LEU A 489 -20.14 1.35 -14.72
CA LEU A 489 -19.10 1.60 -13.73
C LEU A 489 -17.79 2.06 -14.37
N ARG A 490 -17.39 1.49 -15.51
CA ARG A 490 -16.22 1.97 -16.27
C ARG A 490 -16.42 3.40 -16.77
N ARG A 491 -17.63 3.77 -17.19
CA ARG A 491 -17.94 5.14 -17.59
C ARG A 491 -17.83 6.09 -16.40
N GLU A 492 -18.40 5.72 -15.26
CA GLU A 492 -18.28 6.49 -14.02
C GLU A 492 -16.82 6.62 -13.56
N ASP A 493 -15.98 5.60 -13.75
CA ASP A 493 -14.54 5.71 -13.47
C ASP A 493 -13.87 6.75 -14.36
N LEU A 494 -14.17 6.75 -15.65
CA LEU A 494 -13.63 7.74 -16.60
C LEU A 494 -14.10 9.16 -16.28
N GLU A 495 -15.38 9.33 -15.94
CA GLU A 495 -15.95 10.61 -15.52
C GLU A 495 -15.29 11.10 -14.22
N ARG A 496 -15.11 10.22 -13.24
CA ARG A 496 -14.39 10.52 -11.99
C ARG A 496 -12.94 10.93 -12.24
N ASP A 497 -12.26 10.33 -13.21
CA ASP A 497 -10.88 10.71 -13.56
C ASP A 497 -10.83 12.03 -14.34
N ALA A 498 -11.88 12.35 -15.11
CA ALA A 498 -12.01 13.59 -15.87
C ALA A 498 -12.33 14.81 -14.98
N ASP A 499 -13.22 14.67 -13.99
CA ASP A 499 -13.54 15.71 -12.98
C ASP A 499 -12.33 16.13 -12.14
N LEU A 500 -11.25 15.35 -12.18
CA LEU A 500 -10.01 15.63 -11.50
C LEU A 500 -9.03 16.44 -12.37
N LEU A 501 -9.23 16.59 -13.69
CA LEU A 501 -8.35 17.40 -14.53
C LEU A 501 -8.80 18.86 -14.48
N PRO A 502 -7.95 19.83 -14.06
CA PRO A 502 -8.29 21.23 -14.27
C PRO A 502 -8.28 21.50 -15.78
N MET A 503 -9.44 21.88 -16.30
CA MET A 503 -9.60 22.64 -17.54
C MET A 503 -9.02 24.05 -17.32
N GLU A 504 -7.71 24.19 -17.20
CA GLU A 504 -7.06 25.46 -17.48
C GLU A 504 -6.50 25.40 -18.91
N PRO A 505 -6.81 26.38 -19.79
CA PRO A 505 -6.26 26.41 -21.13
C PRO A 505 -4.74 26.47 -21.03
N ARG A 506 -4.05 25.61 -21.78
CA ARG A 506 -2.60 25.73 -21.98
C ARG A 506 -2.36 27.11 -22.60
N ALA A 507 -1.73 28.00 -21.83
CA ALA A 507 -1.16 29.24 -22.35
C ALA A 507 0.14 28.96 -23.12
#